data_AF-A0A4R7HUW3-F1
#
_entry.id   AF-A0A4R7HUW3-F1
#
_cell.length_a   1.000
_cell.length_b   1.000
_cell.length_c   1.000
_cell.angle_alpha   90.00
_cell.angle_beta   90.00
_cell.angle_gamma   90.00
#
_symmetry.space_group_name_H-M   'P 1'
#
loop_
_entity.id
_entity.type
_entity.pdbx_description
1 polymer ?
#
loop_
_entity_poly.entity_id
_entity_poly.type
_entity_poly.pdbx_seq_one_letter_code
_entity_poly.pdbx_strand_id
1 'polypeptide(L)'
;MADLSVLIDRDRTADAIGELATVTSAIQVYEHIPIAVVPGDGADEGALRDLSCVVGIEPLTADRRGILHGLDRAAAIIGGRRHQWTVGGVEPGRPYPYVEGQPIGVAAPPAICAAINLSLGDRHDALVPTSPDDSVIHALHHVSGLTVCVVAAGNGHDPTYRFETLSPWAESDDVLAVGATDDEAGTTVAHYSARGGERRPDLDPDVVAWGRSALATSERDRGTSFAAARVSGLIAVVRTWLSMLQANLSGDGTGVPLPGVFVIDKEFIGAPRPYAVPDPFPAIPLVATRPGAVEALRPLDGRLDTPLASRAVLTAAAATDSPSSPSPFISEPRLLAWLEHATAHDIAAAIDGDAPPAGVEQPLFDPGIAVQINRWVRGAMAIWEWEIPSARGRMRHDLITDRPT
;
A
#
# COMPACT_ATOMS: atom_id res chain seq x y z
N MET A 1 -23.16 -19.34 15.92
CA MET A 1 -21.87 -18.85 16.45
C MET A 1 -21.21 -18.04 15.35
N ALA A 2 -20.32 -17.11 15.67
CA ALA A 2 -19.55 -16.43 14.63
C ALA A 2 -18.56 -17.41 14.01
N ASP A 3 -18.32 -17.33 12.71
CA ASP A 3 -17.26 -18.09 12.05
C ASP A 3 -15.91 -17.72 12.66
N LEU A 4 -14.93 -18.60 12.51
CA LEU A 4 -13.57 -18.41 12.99
C LEU A 4 -12.64 -18.15 11.81
N SER A 5 -11.75 -17.16 11.93
CA SER A 5 -10.56 -17.07 11.10
C SER A 5 -9.43 -17.81 11.77
N VAL A 6 -8.83 -18.72 11.03
CA VAL A 6 -7.69 -19.55 11.45
C VAL A 6 -6.46 -19.04 10.71
N LEU A 7 -5.50 -18.52 11.46
CA LEU A 7 -4.24 -18.00 10.93
C LEU A 7 -3.29 -19.19 10.73
N ILE A 8 -2.78 -19.31 9.51
CA ILE A 8 -1.92 -20.43 9.10
C ILE A 8 -0.47 -19.96 9.05
N ASP A 9 0.46 -20.79 9.52
CA ASP A 9 1.89 -20.56 9.30
C ASP A 9 2.16 -20.50 7.78
N ARG A 10 2.68 -19.35 7.31
CA ARG A 10 2.86 -19.07 5.88
C ARG A 10 3.68 -20.17 5.19
N ASP A 11 4.69 -20.71 5.89
CA ASP A 11 5.63 -21.68 5.33
C ASP A 11 5.02 -23.09 5.25
N ARG A 12 3.82 -23.27 5.82
CA ARG A 12 3.08 -24.54 5.90
C ARG A 12 1.70 -24.49 5.25
N THR A 13 1.41 -23.45 4.47
CA THR A 13 0.09 -23.24 3.84
C THR A 13 -0.40 -24.46 3.05
N ALA A 14 0.49 -25.16 2.34
CA ALA A 14 0.14 -26.35 1.56
C ALA A 14 -0.26 -27.56 2.45
N ASP A 15 0.41 -27.74 3.58
CA ASP A 15 0.15 -28.84 4.52
C ASP A 15 -1.07 -28.54 5.41
N ALA A 16 -1.29 -27.25 5.70
CA ALA A 16 -2.35 -26.77 6.59
C ALA A 16 -3.75 -27.18 6.14
N ILE A 17 -4.01 -27.22 4.82
CA ILE A 17 -5.30 -27.65 4.28
C ILE A 17 -5.61 -29.10 4.71
N GLY A 18 -4.60 -29.98 4.63
CA GLY A 18 -4.74 -31.38 5.03
C GLY A 18 -4.94 -31.54 6.53
N GLU A 19 -4.17 -30.80 7.35
CA GLU A 19 -4.31 -30.81 8.81
C GLU A 19 -5.68 -30.27 9.26
N LEU A 20 -6.11 -29.12 8.74
CA LEU A 20 -7.41 -28.53 9.07
C LEU A 20 -8.57 -29.48 8.72
N ALA A 21 -8.47 -30.17 7.58
CA ALA A 21 -9.50 -31.12 7.12
C ALA A 21 -9.68 -32.32 8.05
N THR A 22 -8.73 -32.60 8.96
CA THR A 22 -8.88 -33.64 10.00
C THR A 22 -9.82 -33.22 11.14
N VAL A 23 -9.97 -31.91 11.36
CA VAL A 23 -10.77 -31.34 12.45
C VAL A 23 -12.15 -30.92 11.98
N THR A 24 -12.26 -30.40 10.75
CA THR A 24 -13.54 -29.98 10.18
C THR A 24 -13.60 -30.19 8.66
N SER A 25 -14.75 -30.60 8.15
CA SER A 25 -14.98 -30.78 6.72
C SER A 25 -15.43 -29.49 6.01
N ALA A 26 -15.77 -28.44 6.76
CA ALA A 26 -16.27 -27.19 6.24
C ALA A 26 -15.20 -26.10 6.38
N ILE A 27 -14.20 -26.11 5.51
CA ILE A 27 -13.11 -25.13 5.52
C ILE A 27 -13.16 -24.34 4.23
N GLN A 28 -13.08 -23.01 4.35
CA GLN A 28 -12.84 -22.13 3.23
C GLN A 28 -11.46 -21.50 3.38
N VAL A 29 -10.52 -21.84 2.50
CA VAL A 29 -9.16 -21.29 2.53
C VAL A 29 -9.06 -20.13 1.55
N TYR A 30 -8.39 -19.05 1.96
CA TYR A 30 -8.01 -17.98 1.06
C TYR A 30 -6.84 -18.45 0.16
N GLU A 31 -6.92 -18.18 -1.14
CA GLU A 31 -5.99 -18.77 -2.12
C GLU A 31 -4.60 -18.12 -2.12
N HIS A 32 -4.51 -16.89 -1.61
CA HIS A 32 -3.34 -16.01 -1.76
C HIS A 32 -2.93 -15.31 -0.47
N ILE A 33 -3.60 -15.57 0.65
CA ILE A 33 -3.17 -15.18 1.99
C ILE A 33 -3.28 -16.38 2.94
N PRO A 34 -2.42 -16.49 3.97
CA PRO A 34 -2.32 -17.68 4.82
C PRO A 34 -3.40 -17.72 5.91
N ILE A 35 -4.67 -17.73 5.48
CA ILE A 35 -5.84 -17.70 6.37
C ILE A 35 -6.89 -18.69 5.87
N ALA A 36 -7.52 -19.38 6.80
CA ALA A 36 -8.71 -20.18 6.56
C ALA A 36 -9.91 -19.66 7.38
N VAL A 37 -11.11 -19.94 6.91
CA VAL A 37 -12.37 -19.65 7.59
C VAL A 37 -13.05 -20.97 7.91
N VAL A 38 -13.44 -21.13 9.16
CA VAL A 38 -14.19 -22.31 9.65
C VAL A 38 -15.53 -21.85 10.23
N PRO A 39 -16.66 -22.46 9.85
CA PRO A 39 -17.96 -22.14 10.41
C PRO A 39 -18.02 -22.34 11.92
N GLY A 40 -18.59 -21.37 12.63
CA GLY A 40 -18.60 -21.37 14.09
C GLY A 40 -19.44 -22.48 14.71
N ASP A 41 -20.35 -23.10 13.95
CA ASP A 41 -21.21 -24.20 14.39
C ASP A 41 -20.60 -25.59 14.18
N GLY A 42 -19.43 -25.68 13.54
CA GLY A 42 -18.73 -26.94 13.25
C GLY A 42 -17.26 -26.99 13.69
N ALA A 43 -16.77 -26.01 14.45
CA ALA A 43 -15.37 -25.92 14.88
C ALA A 43 -15.21 -26.22 16.37
N ASP A 44 -14.37 -27.21 16.70
CA ASP A 44 -13.75 -27.31 18.02
C ASP A 44 -12.47 -26.44 18.01
N GLU A 45 -12.55 -25.27 18.66
CA GLU A 45 -11.43 -24.33 18.72
C GLU A 45 -10.18 -24.97 19.37
N GLY A 46 -10.37 -25.84 20.37
CA GLY A 46 -9.24 -26.53 21.03
C GLY A 46 -8.53 -27.45 20.05
N ALA A 47 -9.29 -28.26 19.31
CA ALA A 47 -8.72 -29.15 18.29
C ALA A 47 -8.03 -28.39 17.16
N LEU A 48 -8.53 -27.21 16.77
CA LEU A 48 -7.86 -26.35 15.78
C LEU A 48 -6.55 -25.75 16.31
N ARG A 49 -6.50 -25.32 17.59
CA ARG A 49 -5.28 -24.78 18.21
C ARG A 49 -4.18 -25.83 18.40
N ASP A 50 -4.55 -27.11 18.52
CA ASP A 50 -3.61 -28.22 18.62
C ASP A 50 -2.93 -28.57 17.27
N LEU A 51 -3.44 -28.03 16.15
CA LEU A 51 -2.83 -28.23 14.85
C LEU A 51 -1.53 -27.45 14.72
N SER A 52 -0.50 -28.15 14.25
CA SER A 52 0.86 -27.61 14.20
C SER A 52 1.04 -26.48 13.17
N CYS A 53 0.13 -26.38 12.20
CA CYS A 53 0.13 -25.33 11.17
C CYS A 53 -0.65 -24.07 11.59
N VAL A 54 -1.37 -24.09 12.73
CA VAL A 54 -2.21 -22.98 13.19
C VAL A 54 -1.41 -22.11 14.16
N VAL A 55 -1.33 -20.81 13.86
CA VAL A 55 -0.59 -19.85 14.69
C VAL A 55 -1.50 -18.93 15.50
N GLY A 56 -2.78 -18.88 15.16
CA GLY A 56 -3.78 -18.07 15.86
C GLY A 56 -5.20 -18.37 15.41
N ILE A 57 -6.17 -18.08 16.27
CA ILE A 57 -7.60 -18.21 15.93
C ILE A 57 -8.35 -17.04 16.55
N GLU A 58 -9.19 -16.38 15.76
CA GLU A 58 -10.09 -15.32 16.24
C GLU A 58 -11.51 -15.44 15.67
N PRO A 59 -12.52 -14.89 16.36
CA PRO A 59 -13.85 -14.72 15.79
C PRO A 59 -13.85 -13.80 14.57
N LEU A 60 -14.44 -14.25 13.47
CA LEU A 60 -14.48 -13.55 12.20
C LEU A 60 -15.79 -12.75 12.05
N THR A 61 -15.68 -11.43 12.11
CA THR A 61 -16.79 -10.52 11.80
C THR A 61 -16.99 -10.37 10.29
N ALA A 62 -18.17 -9.90 9.87
CA ALA A 62 -18.47 -9.67 8.45
C ALA A 62 -17.52 -8.64 7.81
N ASP A 63 -17.22 -7.55 8.52
CA ASP A 63 -16.30 -6.51 8.06
C ASP A 63 -14.88 -7.07 7.86
N ARG A 64 -14.36 -7.81 8.84
CA ARG A 64 -13.05 -8.48 8.76
C ARG A 64 -13.00 -9.43 7.57
N ARG A 65 -14.04 -10.25 7.37
CA ARG A 65 -14.12 -11.14 6.20
C ARG A 65 -14.02 -10.37 4.88
N GLY A 66 -14.70 -9.23 4.77
CA GLY A 66 -14.62 -8.40 3.58
C GLY A 66 -13.22 -7.82 3.35
N ILE A 67 -12.52 -7.40 4.40
CA ILE A 67 -11.12 -6.94 4.34
C ILE A 67 -10.21 -8.08 3.85
N LEU A 68 -10.32 -9.26 4.45
CA LEU A 68 -9.52 -10.43 4.08
C LEU A 68 -9.75 -10.85 2.63
N HIS A 69 -10.99 -10.81 2.13
CA HIS A 69 -11.25 -11.00 0.70
C HIS A 69 -10.60 -9.93 -0.19
N GLY A 70 -10.56 -8.68 0.27
CA GLY A 70 -9.88 -7.60 -0.42
C GLY A 70 -8.38 -7.83 -0.53
N LEU A 71 -7.75 -8.24 0.58
CA LEU A 71 -6.32 -8.56 0.65
C LEU A 71 -5.97 -9.79 -0.19
N ASP A 72 -6.74 -10.88 -0.09
CA ASP A 72 -6.59 -12.08 -0.92
C ASP A 72 -6.69 -11.75 -2.41
N ARG A 73 -7.67 -10.92 -2.78
CA ARG A 73 -7.83 -10.48 -4.16
C ARG A 73 -6.68 -9.60 -4.62
N ALA A 74 -6.20 -8.67 -3.79
CA ALA A 74 -5.06 -7.84 -4.10
C ALA A 74 -3.80 -8.71 -4.31
N ALA A 75 -3.56 -9.69 -3.45
CA ALA A 75 -2.47 -10.66 -3.61
C ALA A 75 -2.60 -11.48 -4.91
N ALA A 76 -3.82 -11.93 -5.26
CA ALA A 76 -4.11 -12.61 -6.54
C ALA A 76 -3.73 -11.76 -7.76
N ILE A 77 -4.12 -10.48 -7.69
CA ILE A 77 -3.90 -9.47 -8.70
C ILE A 77 -2.40 -9.23 -8.83
N ILE A 78 -1.71 -8.92 -7.74
CA ILE A 78 -0.25 -8.63 -7.74
C ILE A 78 0.56 -9.83 -8.20
N GLY A 79 0.21 -11.03 -7.76
CA GLY A 79 0.87 -12.28 -8.16
C GLY A 79 0.61 -12.72 -9.61
N GLY A 80 -0.10 -11.91 -10.42
CA GLY A 80 -0.40 -12.21 -11.83
C GLY A 80 -1.40 -13.34 -12.04
N ARG A 81 -2.06 -13.82 -10.97
CA ARG A 81 -3.02 -14.94 -11.01
C ARG A 81 -4.42 -14.53 -11.44
N ARG A 82 -4.72 -13.23 -11.44
CA ARG A 82 -5.93 -12.66 -12.04
C ARG A 82 -5.59 -11.60 -13.09
N HIS A 83 -6.12 -11.77 -14.30
CA HIS A 83 -6.00 -10.82 -15.42
C HIS A 83 -6.89 -9.56 -15.25
N GLN A 84 -6.95 -8.99 -14.03
CA GLN A 84 -7.59 -7.69 -13.79
C GLN A 84 -6.60 -6.53 -13.92
N TRP A 85 -5.31 -6.85 -14.08
CA TRP A 85 -4.27 -5.99 -14.66
C TRP A 85 -4.39 -5.90 -16.18
N THR A 86 -5.60 -5.78 -16.74
CA THR A 86 -5.76 -5.28 -18.11
C THR A 86 -5.72 -3.76 -18.08
N VAL A 87 -4.59 -3.24 -17.60
CA VAL A 87 -4.21 -1.83 -17.71
C VAL A 87 -2.98 -1.81 -18.62
N GLY A 88 -3.23 -1.65 -19.93
CA GLY A 88 -2.20 -1.17 -20.86
C GLY A 88 -0.90 -1.95 -20.99
N GLY A 89 -0.84 -3.23 -20.63
CA GLY A 89 0.26 -4.08 -21.04
C GLY A 89 -0.10 -4.72 -22.37
N VAL A 90 0.61 -4.40 -23.45
CA VAL A 90 0.55 -5.26 -24.64
C VAL A 90 1.02 -6.64 -24.16
N GLU A 91 0.26 -7.71 -24.45
CA GLU A 91 0.60 -9.08 -24.01
C GLU A 91 2.10 -9.34 -24.20
N PRO A 92 2.78 -10.10 -23.32
CA PRO A 92 4.18 -10.44 -23.51
C PRO A 92 4.45 -10.89 -24.96
N GLY A 93 5.30 -10.14 -25.68
CA GLY A 93 5.60 -10.39 -27.10
C GLY A 93 4.79 -9.58 -28.12
N ARG A 94 3.93 -8.65 -27.70
CA ARG A 94 3.21 -7.73 -28.60
C ARG A 94 3.91 -6.36 -28.71
N PRO A 95 3.88 -5.73 -29.90
CA PRO A 95 4.56 -4.46 -30.15
C PRO A 95 3.85 -3.27 -29.49
N TYR A 96 4.66 -2.33 -28.99
CA TYR A 96 4.25 -1.06 -28.37
C TYR A 96 3.31 -0.20 -29.25
N PRO A 97 2.26 0.45 -28.69
CA PRO A 97 1.61 1.56 -29.36
C PRO A 97 2.54 2.79 -29.31
N TYR A 98 3.14 3.10 -30.47
CA TYR A 98 4.00 4.25 -30.78
C TYR A 98 4.20 5.31 -29.66
N VAL A 99 5.44 5.43 -29.16
CA VAL A 99 5.95 6.63 -28.48
C VAL A 99 6.85 7.37 -29.46
N GLU A 100 6.63 8.68 -29.57
CA GLU A 100 7.42 9.55 -30.45
C GLU A 100 8.92 9.41 -30.12
N GLY A 101 9.69 8.97 -31.11
CA GLY A 101 11.14 8.74 -30.98
C GLY A 101 11.59 7.33 -30.58
N GLN A 102 10.69 6.37 -30.36
CA GLN A 102 11.05 4.98 -30.01
C GLN A 102 10.64 3.96 -31.10
N PRO A 103 11.47 2.93 -31.37
CA PRO A 103 11.14 1.90 -32.36
C PRO A 103 9.93 1.05 -31.92
N ILE A 104 8.96 0.90 -32.83
CA ILE A 104 7.79 0.03 -32.67
C ILE A 104 8.28 -1.42 -32.55
N GLY A 105 7.89 -2.17 -31.51
CA GLY A 105 8.18 -3.61 -31.48
C GLY A 105 8.51 -4.29 -30.16
N VAL A 106 8.70 -3.55 -29.05
CA VAL A 106 9.22 -4.15 -27.80
C VAL A 106 8.12 -4.32 -26.75
N ALA A 107 8.14 -5.45 -26.04
CA ALA A 107 7.18 -5.79 -24.99
C ALA A 107 7.33 -4.83 -23.80
N ALA A 108 6.23 -4.28 -23.32
CA ALA A 108 6.17 -3.49 -22.10
C ALA A 108 6.06 -4.42 -20.87
N PRO A 109 6.68 -4.08 -19.72
CA PRO A 109 6.40 -4.82 -18.50
C PRO A 109 4.93 -4.60 -18.08
N PRO A 110 4.29 -5.59 -17.44
CA PRO A 110 2.93 -5.44 -16.93
C PRO A 110 2.89 -4.32 -15.89
N ALA A 111 1.74 -3.65 -15.77
CA ALA A 111 1.50 -2.70 -14.69
C ALA A 111 1.62 -3.40 -13.31
N ILE A 112 1.95 -2.62 -12.27
CA ILE A 112 2.25 -3.13 -10.91
C ILE A 112 1.45 -2.43 -9.81
N CYS A 113 1.18 -3.11 -8.69
CA CYS A 113 0.56 -2.49 -7.54
C CYS A 113 1.64 -1.81 -6.73
N ALA A 114 1.62 -0.49 -6.71
CA ALA A 114 2.58 0.26 -5.90
C ALA A 114 2.19 0.25 -4.43
N ALA A 115 0.90 0.32 -4.13
CA ALA A 115 0.40 0.30 -2.76
C ALA A 115 -1.00 -0.30 -2.64
N ILE A 116 -1.24 -0.95 -1.50
CA ILE A 116 -2.59 -1.22 -1.00
C ILE A 116 -2.90 -0.22 0.10
N ASN A 117 -3.96 0.55 -0.07
CA ASN A 117 -4.45 1.51 0.90
C ASN A 117 -5.54 0.87 1.76
N LEU A 118 -5.30 0.83 3.08
CA LEU A 118 -6.29 0.51 4.10
C LEU A 118 -6.59 1.78 4.89
N SER A 119 -7.56 2.54 4.40
CA SER A 119 -8.12 3.71 5.10
C SER A 119 -9.19 3.31 6.12
N LEU A 120 -8.96 2.19 6.79
CA LEU A 120 -9.87 1.51 7.71
C LEU A 120 -9.15 1.20 9.01
N GLY A 121 -9.91 1.09 10.09
CA GLY A 121 -9.43 0.58 11.36
C GLY A 121 -10.59 0.07 12.19
N ASP A 122 -10.30 -0.82 13.12
CA ASP A 122 -11.22 -1.00 14.23
C ASP A 122 -11.26 0.29 15.06
N ARG A 123 -12.42 0.63 15.61
CA ARG A 123 -12.47 1.80 16.50
C ARG A 123 -11.62 1.45 17.71
N HIS A 124 -10.56 2.22 17.93
CA HIS A 124 -9.84 2.12 19.18
C HIS A 124 -10.75 2.52 20.33
N ASP A 125 -11.28 1.51 21.01
CA ASP A 125 -11.23 1.55 22.46
C ASP A 125 -9.75 1.30 22.80
N ALA A 126 -9.13 2.17 23.60
CA ALA A 126 -7.72 2.10 24.02
C ALA A 126 -7.37 0.85 24.87
N LEU A 127 -8.15 -0.23 24.74
CA LEU A 127 -8.17 -1.43 25.57
C LEU A 127 -8.04 -2.74 24.77
N VAL A 128 -7.99 -2.67 23.42
CA VAL A 128 -7.74 -3.84 22.59
C VAL A 128 -6.36 -3.69 21.96
N PRO A 129 -5.28 -4.13 22.65
CA PRO A 129 -3.94 -4.11 22.07
C PRO A 129 -3.89 -4.95 20.79
N THR A 130 -2.85 -4.74 19.97
CA THR A 130 -2.46 -5.65 18.89
C THR A 130 -2.51 -7.10 19.38
N SER A 131 -3.50 -7.85 18.91
CA SER A 131 -3.61 -9.28 19.22
C SER A 131 -2.68 -10.04 18.29
N PRO A 132 -1.83 -10.95 18.79
CA PRO A 132 -1.04 -11.83 17.92
C PRO A 132 -1.91 -12.72 17.03
N ASP A 133 -3.18 -12.91 17.40
CA ASP A 133 -4.17 -13.70 16.64
C ASP A 133 -4.99 -12.84 15.64
N ASP A 134 -4.62 -11.57 15.40
CA ASP A 134 -5.35 -10.68 14.48
C ASP A 134 -5.14 -11.11 13.01
N SER A 135 -6.21 -11.59 12.37
CA SER A 135 -6.18 -12.09 10.99
C SER A 135 -5.82 -11.02 9.96
N VAL A 136 -6.16 -9.75 10.19
CA VAL A 136 -5.84 -8.67 9.26
C VAL A 136 -4.35 -8.35 9.35
N ILE A 137 -3.77 -8.31 10.55
CA ILE A 137 -2.32 -8.11 10.73
C ILE A 137 -1.54 -9.24 10.06
N HIS A 138 -1.98 -10.50 10.25
CA HIS A 138 -1.35 -11.66 9.62
C HIS A 138 -1.42 -11.62 8.08
N ALA A 139 -2.56 -11.19 7.53
CA ALA A 139 -2.70 -10.97 6.09
C ALA A 139 -1.80 -9.82 5.58
N LEU A 140 -1.72 -8.72 6.32
CA LEU A 140 -0.88 -7.57 5.97
C LEU A 140 0.61 -7.94 5.98
N HIS A 141 1.08 -8.73 6.94
CA HIS A 141 2.44 -9.27 6.97
C HIS A 141 2.75 -10.11 5.72
N HIS A 142 1.80 -10.90 5.23
CA HIS A 142 2.00 -11.65 3.99
C HIS A 142 2.07 -10.73 2.77
N VAL A 143 1.15 -9.76 2.68
CA VAL A 143 0.99 -8.92 1.49
C VAL A 143 2.04 -7.80 1.41
N SER A 144 2.64 -7.39 2.53
CA SER A 144 3.74 -6.41 2.55
C SER A 144 4.98 -6.87 1.78
N GLY A 145 5.17 -8.18 1.63
CA GLY A 145 6.21 -8.75 0.76
C GLY A 145 5.95 -8.56 -0.73
N LEU A 146 4.71 -8.24 -1.13
CA LEU A 146 4.28 -8.10 -2.52
C LEU A 146 4.14 -6.64 -2.95
N THR A 147 3.78 -5.74 -2.04
CA THR A 147 3.52 -4.31 -2.31
C THR A 147 3.59 -3.49 -1.01
N VAL A 148 3.52 -2.16 -1.10
CA VAL A 148 3.50 -1.31 0.10
C VAL A 148 2.09 -1.29 0.70
N CYS A 149 1.93 -1.83 1.90
CA CYS A 149 0.70 -1.72 2.66
C CYS A 149 0.64 -0.37 3.38
N VAL A 150 -0.22 0.54 2.95
CA VAL A 150 -0.40 1.87 3.55
C VAL A 150 -1.64 1.85 4.45
N VAL A 151 -1.46 2.06 5.75
CA VAL A 151 -2.54 1.98 6.74
C VAL A 151 -2.75 3.36 7.38
N ALA A 152 -4.00 3.82 7.42
CA ALA A 152 -4.35 5.03 8.14
C ALA A 152 -4.16 4.83 9.66
N ALA A 153 -3.44 5.74 10.31
CA ALA A 153 -3.14 5.63 11.73
C ALA A 153 -4.39 5.70 12.62
N GLY A 154 -5.49 6.29 12.13
CA GLY A 154 -6.74 6.43 12.88
C GLY A 154 -7.02 7.86 13.35
N ASN A 155 -8.29 8.12 13.66
CA ASN A 155 -8.78 9.46 14.03
C ASN A 155 -9.14 9.59 15.53
N GLY A 156 -8.69 8.62 16.33
CA GLY A 156 -9.10 8.46 17.74
C GLY A 156 -8.16 9.12 18.75
N HIS A 157 -7.28 10.03 18.33
CA HIS A 157 -6.39 10.67 19.29
C HIS A 157 -7.18 11.47 20.31
N ASP A 158 -6.95 11.17 21.58
CA ASP A 158 -7.48 11.94 22.69
C ASP A 158 -6.34 12.18 23.69
N PRO A 159 -5.96 13.45 23.93
CA PRO A 159 -4.81 13.82 24.75
C PRO A 159 -4.98 13.49 26.24
N THR A 160 -6.17 13.03 26.66
CA THR A 160 -6.41 12.58 28.03
C THR A 160 -5.97 11.13 28.26
N TYR A 161 -5.80 10.33 27.20
CA TYR A 161 -5.25 8.99 27.31
C TYR A 161 -3.72 9.01 27.36
N ARG A 162 -3.15 8.17 28.22
CA ARG A 162 -1.69 7.99 28.34
C ARG A 162 -1.14 6.89 27.42
N PHE A 163 -2.03 6.18 26.75
CA PHE A 163 -1.72 5.04 25.88
C PHE A 163 -1.77 5.48 24.41
N GLU A 164 -1.12 4.70 23.57
CA GLU A 164 -1.16 4.81 22.12
C GLU A 164 -2.59 4.79 21.59
N THR A 165 -2.80 5.50 20.49
CA THR A 165 -4.12 5.59 19.83
C THR A 165 -4.05 5.18 18.36
N LEU A 166 -2.93 4.62 17.89
CA LEU A 166 -2.74 4.10 16.53
C LEU A 166 -3.61 2.89 16.32
N SER A 167 -4.36 2.83 15.23
CA SER A 167 -5.01 1.60 14.78
C SER A 167 -4.09 0.39 14.98
N PRO A 168 -4.55 -0.74 15.54
CA PRO A 168 -3.71 -1.92 15.75
C PRO A 168 -3.05 -2.41 14.45
N TRP A 169 -3.70 -2.19 13.31
CA TRP A 169 -3.17 -2.55 11.99
C TRP A 169 -2.08 -1.60 11.49
N ALA A 170 -1.95 -0.41 12.09
CA ALA A 170 -0.92 0.58 11.81
C ALA A 170 0.29 0.47 12.77
N GLU A 171 0.23 -0.38 13.80
CA GLU A 171 1.36 -0.59 14.72
C GLU A 171 2.43 -1.56 14.17
N SER A 172 2.15 -2.27 13.08
CA SER A 172 3.06 -3.27 12.52
C SER A 172 4.22 -2.64 11.73
N ASP A 173 5.44 -3.13 11.97
CA ASP A 173 6.65 -2.76 11.20
C ASP A 173 6.58 -3.18 9.73
N ASP A 174 5.60 -3.98 9.32
CA ASP A 174 5.41 -4.44 7.93
C ASP A 174 4.61 -3.46 7.07
N VAL A 175 3.92 -2.49 7.70
CA VAL A 175 3.10 -1.51 6.99
C VAL A 175 3.78 -0.14 6.95
N LEU A 176 3.15 0.80 6.25
CA LEU A 176 3.46 2.21 6.33
C LEU A 176 2.26 2.91 7.01
N ALA A 177 2.43 3.26 8.28
CA ALA A 177 1.45 3.96 9.09
C ALA A 177 1.40 5.45 8.74
N VAL A 178 0.20 5.96 8.45
CA VAL A 178 0.02 7.34 7.99
C VAL A 178 -0.89 8.14 8.91
N GLY A 179 -0.32 9.14 9.57
CA GLY A 179 -1.04 10.15 10.32
C GLY A 179 -1.46 11.34 9.45
N ALA A 180 -2.14 12.31 10.06
CA ALA A 180 -2.70 13.47 9.37
C ALA A 180 -2.16 14.80 9.91
N THR A 181 -1.97 15.78 9.02
CA THR A 181 -1.80 17.20 9.36
C THR A 181 -3.09 17.97 9.07
N ASP A 182 -3.33 19.05 9.85
CA ASP A 182 -4.49 19.92 9.66
C ASP A 182 -4.29 20.90 8.48
N ASP A 183 -3.04 21.19 8.13
CA ASP A 183 -2.65 22.09 7.04
C ASP A 183 -1.83 21.40 5.94
N GLU A 184 -1.92 21.94 4.73
CA GLU A 184 -1.18 21.48 3.54
C GLU A 184 0.33 21.67 3.64
N ALA A 185 0.79 22.63 4.45
CA ALA A 185 2.21 22.88 4.65
C ALA A 185 2.85 21.87 5.62
N GLY A 186 2.03 21.05 6.29
CA GLY A 186 2.48 20.03 7.23
C GLY A 186 3.00 20.59 8.55
N THR A 187 2.66 21.83 8.89
CA THR A 187 3.19 22.51 10.07
C THR A 187 2.55 22.03 11.36
N THR A 188 1.29 21.56 11.30
CA THR A 188 0.51 21.16 12.47
C THR A 188 -0.05 19.76 12.27
N VAL A 189 0.40 18.80 13.09
CA VAL A 189 -0.22 17.48 13.17
C VAL A 189 -1.66 17.63 13.66
N ALA A 190 -2.60 17.01 12.97
CA ALA A 190 -4.02 17.16 13.26
C ALA A 190 -4.34 16.66 14.66
N HIS A 191 -5.24 17.35 15.35
CA HIS A 191 -5.64 17.00 16.71
C HIS A 191 -6.32 15.62 16.81
N TYR A 192 -6.98 15.17 15.73
CA TYR A 192 -7.58 13.83 15.66
C TYR A 192 -6.59 12.74 15.25
N SER A 193 -5.43 13.08 14.68
CA SER A 193 -4.48 12.09 14.15
C SER A 193 -3.94 11.25 15.29
N ALA A 194 -4.14 9.94 15.21
CA ALA A 194 -3.58 8.98 16.15
C ALA A 194 -2.06 9.12 16.32
N ARG A 195 -1.58 8.82 17.53
CA ARG A 195 -0.17 8.98 17.97
C ARG A 195 0.27 7.85 18.89
N GLY A 196 1.59 7.68 18.99
CA GLY A 196 2.20 6.85 20.01
C GLY A 196 1.86 7.36 21.41
N GLY A 197 1.80 6.44 22.37
CA GLY A 197 1.50 6.76 23.77
C GLY A 197 2.73 7.33 24.50
N GLU A 198 2.53 7.91 25.70
CA GLU A 198 3.64 8.42 26.53
C GLU A 198 4.69 7.33 26.84
N ARG A 199 4.25 6.06 26.89
CA ARG A 199 5.10 4.89 27.20
C ARG A 199 5.73 4.25 25.97
N ARG A 200 5.20 4.54 24.79
CA ARG A 200 5.65 4.03 23.49
C ARG A 200 5.67 5.18 22.47
N PRO A 201 6.50 6.22 22.68
CA PRO A 201 6.61 7.33 21.74
C PRO A 201 7.27 6.89 20.42
N ASP A 202 7.87 5.70 20.38
CA ASP A 202 8.38 5.04 19.18
C ASP A 202 7.26 4.55 18.24
N LEU A 203 6.03 4.40 18.74
CA LEU A 203 4.86 3.95 17.96
C LEU A 203 4.09 5.11 17.31
N ASP A 204 4.76 6.21 16.97
CA ASP A 204 4.13 7.25 16.16
C ASP A 204 3.99 6.80 14.70
N PRO A 205 3.05 7.39 13.92
CA PRO A 205 2.94 7.07 12.50
C PRO A 205 4.27 7.30 11.78
N ASP A 206 4.63 6.43 10.83
CA ASP A 206 5.87 6.53 10.05
C ASP A 206 5.99 7.87 9.33
N VAL A 207 4.87 8.36 8.81
CA VAL A 207 4.76 9.65 8.14
C VAL A 207 3.42 10.32 8.45
N VAL A 208 3.37 11.64 8.31
CA VAL A 208 2.13 12.42 8.29
C VAL A 208 1.96 13.09 6.93
N ALA A 209 0.72 13.21 6.48
CA ALA A 209 0.37 13.97 5.27
C ALA A 209 -0.92 14.76 5.50
N TRP A 210 -1.25 15.68 4.59
CA TRP A 210 -2.45 16.49 4.74
C TRP A 210 -3.73 15.64 4.80
N GLY A 211 -4.49 15.79 5.88
CA GLY A 211 -5.62 14.93 6.23
C GLY A 211 -6.99 15.39 5.70
N ARG A 212 -7.08 16.45 4.91
CA ARG A 212 -8.38 16.95 4.41
C ARG A 212 -8.57 16.62 2.94
N SER A 213 -9.77 16.30 2.46
CA SER A 213 -10.02 16.12 1.03
C SER A 213 -9.74 17.41 0.25
N ALA A 214 -9.10 17.31 -0.93
CA ALA A 214 -8.93 18.46 -1.83
C ALA A 214 -10.28 18.96 -2.41
N LEU A 215 -11.31 18.12 -2.34
CA LEU A 215 -12.68 18.43 -2.77
C LEU A 215 -13.58 18.84 -1.58
N ALA A 216 -13.00 19.01 -0.39
CA ALA A 216 -13.74 19.21 0.85
C ALA A 216 -14.61 20.48 0.80
N THR A 217 -15.89 20.31 1.09
CA THR A 217 -16.82 21.44 1.33
C THR A 217 -17.28 21.49 2.79
N SER A 218 -16.99 20.45 3.57
CA SER A 218 -17.42 20.32 4.96
C SER A 218 -16.29 19.88 5.92
N GLU A 219 -16.53 20.01 7.23
CA GLU A 219 -15.66 19.50 8.28
C GLU A 219 -15.57 17.97 8.31
N ARG A 220 -16.53 17.25 7.69
CA ARG A 220 -16.53 15.78 7.61
C ARG A 220 -15.51 15.23 6.62
N ASP A 221 -14.94 16.08 5.78
CA ASP A 221 -14.00 15.71 4.73
C ASP A 221 -12.54 15.74 5.24
N ARG A 222 -12.31 15.27 6.47
CA ARG A 222 -11.02 15.26 7.17
C ARG A 222 -10.79 13.92 7.86
N GLY A 223 -9.54 13.46 7.92
CA GLY A 223 -9.16 12.19 8.53
C GLY A 223 -7.83 11.64 8.01
N THR A 224 -7.22 10.76 8.81
CA THR A 224 -6.02 9.98 8.43
C THR A 224 -6.24 9.13 7.17
N SER A 225 -7.47 8.72 6.87
CA SER A 225 -7.87 8.09 5.62
C SER A 225 -7.46 8.91 4.37
N PHE A 226 -7.67 10.23 4.39
CA PHE A 226 -7.28 11.09 3.26
C PHE A 226 -5.76 11.27 3.17
N ALA A 227 -5.07 11.30 4.31
CA ALA A 227 -3.61 11.34 4.34
C ALA A 227 -3.02 10.03 3.76
N ALA A 228 -3.53 8.87 4.18
CA ALA A 228 -3.13 7.57 3.69
C ALA A 228 -3.34 7.43 2.17
N ALA A 229 -4.49 7.87 1.66
CA ALA A 229 -4.77 7.86 0.22
C ALA A 229 -3.77 8.71 -0.58
N ARG A 230 -3.39 9.89 -0.06
CA ARG A 230 -2.33 10.73 -0.67
C ARG A 230 -1.00 10.01 -0.71
N VAL A 231 -0.56 9.47 0.43
CA VAL A 231 0.71 8.75 0.55
C VAL A 231 0.75 7.54 -0.39
N SER A 232 -0.37 6.83 -0.57
CA SER A 232 -0.45 5.71 -1.50
C SER A 232 -0.17 6.14 -2.95
N GLY A 233 -0.68 7.32 -3.37
CA GLY A 233 -0.36 7.90 -4.67
C GLY A 233 1.09 8.40 -4.77
N LEU A 234 1.70 8.85 -3.67
CA LEU A 234 3.12 9.22 -3.63
C LEU A 234 4.03 7.99 -3.74
N ILE A 235 3.65 6.87 -3.12
CA ILE A 235 4.34 5.59 -3.30
C ILE A 235 4.35 5.17 -4.77
N ALA A 236 3.25 5.36 -5.51
CA ALA A 236 3.24 5.08 -6.95
C ALA A 236 4.32 5.87 -7.71
N VAL A 237 4.54 7.14 -7.38
CA VAL A 237 5.61 7.96 -7.98
C VAL A 237 7.00 7.41 -7.63
N VAL A 238 7.23 7.10 -6.35
CA VAL A 238 8.50 6.49 -5.89
C VAL A 238 8.75 5.16 -6.58
N ARG A 239 7.72 4.33 -6.73
CA ARG A 239 7.79 3.01 -7.37
C ARG A 239 8.27 3.12 -8.81
N THR A 240 7.63 3.98 -9.60
CA THR A 240 8.06 4.24 -10.99
C THR A 240 9.49 4.73 -11.05
N TRP A 241 9.86 5.68 -10.17
CA TRP A 241 11.19 6.26 -10.16
C TRP A 241 12.27 5.20 -9.86
N LEU A 242 12.02 4.32 -8.89
CA LEU A 242 12.91 3.19 -8.56
C LEU A 242 12.96 2.15 -9.68
N SER A 243 11.83 1.82 -10.32
CA SER A 243 11.82 0.95 -11.51
C SER A 243 12.63 1.55 -12.66
N MET A 244 12.65 2.88 -12.83
CA MET A 244 13.54 3.54 -13.81
C MET A 244 15.01 3.34 -13.48
N LEU A 245 15.40 3.47 -12.22
CA LEU A 245 16.78 3.19 -11.81
C LEU A 245 17.15 1.73 -12.07
N GLN A 246 16.29 0.78 -11.69
CA GLN A 246 16.52 -0.64 -11.91
C GLN A 246 16.64 -0.98 -13.42
N ALA A 247 15.79 -0.41 -14.26
CA ALA A 247 15.85 -0.58 -15.71
C ALA A 247 17.14 -0.02 -16.31
N ASN A 248 17.55 1.19 -15.91
CA ASN A 248 18.82 1.79 -16.33
C ASN A 248 20.02 0.95 -15.87
N LEU A 249 19.99 0.42 -14.64
CA LEU A 249 21.06 -0.41 -14.10
C LEU A 249 21.22 -1.74 -14.85
N SER A 250 20.09 -2.36 -15.19
CA SER A 250 20.04 -3.65 -15.88
C SER A 250 20.47 -3.53 -17.34
N GLY A 251 20.44 -2.32 -17.92
CA GLY A 251 20.57 -2.09 -19.36
C GLY A 251 19.38 -2.61 -20.17
N ASP A 252 18.33 -3.06 -19.45
CA ASP A 252 17.09 -3.56 -19.99
C ASP A 252 16.09 -2.41 -20.00
N GLY A 253 15.72 -1.89 -21.18
CA GLY A 253 14.39 -1.27 -21.26
C GLY A 253 14.16 -0.23 -22.34
N THR A 254 12.94 -0.32 -22.86
CA THR A 254 12.24 0.71 -23.64
C THR A 254 11.15 1.42 -22.82
N GLY A 255 10.96 1.06 -21.53
CA GLY A 255 9.94 1.59 -20.62
C GLY A 255 9.93 0.89 -19.24
N VAL A 256 9.11 1.40 -18.30
CA VAL A 256 8.92 0.84 -16.93
C VAL A 256 7.45 0.61 -16.60
N PRO A 257 7.13 -0.26 -15.62
CA PRO A 257 5.75 -0.55 -15.24
C PRO A 257 4.94 0.70 -14.91
N LEU A 258 3.67 0.74 -15.34
CA LEU A 258 2.72 1.71 -14.84
C LEU A 258 2.27 1.28 -13.42
N PRO A 259 2.48 2.09 -12.37
CA PRO A 259 1.98 1.79 -11.05
C PRO A 259 0.48 2.10 -10.93
N GLY A 260 -0.20 1.37 -10.07
CA GLY A 260 -1.51 1.74 -9.56
C GLY A 260 -1.65 1.50 -8.05
N VAL A 261 -2.78 1.93 -7.50
CA VAL A 261 -3.11 1.80 -6.08
C VAL A 261 -4.37 0.97 -5.92
N PHE A 262 -4.33 -0.01 -5.01
CA PHE A 262 -5.50 -0.78 -4.63
C PHE A 262 -6.06 -0.22 -3.32
N VAL A 263 -7.35 0.08 -3.24
CA VAL A 263 -7.99 0.67 -2.07
C VAL A 263 -9.01 -0.31 -1.52
N ILE A 264 -8.94 -0.59 -0.21
CA ILE A 264 -9.91 -1.42 0.51
C ILE A 264 -10.69 -0.49 1.44
N ASP A 265 -12.00 -0.36 1.25
CA ASP A 265 -12.85 0.55 2.03
C ASP A 265 -14.24 -0.08 2.30
N LYS A 266 -14.91 0.41 3.36
CA LYS A 266 -16.28 0.08 3.76
C LYS A 266 -17.32 0.92 3.02
N GLU A 267 -16.93 2.04 2.42
CA GLU A 267 -17.87 3.01 1.84
C GLU A 267 -18.00 2.98 0.30
N PHE A 268 -17.23 2.16 -0.40
CA PHE A 268 -17.35 2.04 -1.87
C PHE A 268 -18.66 1.36 -2.30
N ILE A 269 -19.15 1.68 -3.51
CA ILE A 269 -20.33 1.05 -4.11
C ILE A 269 -19.88 0.38 -5.42
N GLY A 270 -19.62 -0.92 -5.41
CA GLY A 270 -19.39 -1.76 -6.59
C GLY A 270 -18.16 -2.66 -6.55
N ALA A 271 -18.05 -3.54 -7.55
CA ALA A 271 -16.85 -4.34 -7.81
C ALA A 271 -15.66 -3.44 -8.17
N PRO A 272 -14.39 -3.86 -7.94
CA PRO A 272 -13.21 -3.14 -8.41
C PRO A 272 -13.33 -2.86 -9.89
N ARG A 273 -13.50 -1.58 -10.19
CA ARG A 273 -13.47 -1.05 -11.54
C ARG A 273 -12.23 -0.19 -11.60
N PRO A 274 -11.35 -0.38 -12.59
CA PRO A 274 -10.38 0.64 -12.85
C PRO A 274 -11.15 1.92 -13.20
N TYR A 275 -10.83 3.03 -12.53
CA TYR A 275 -11.34 4.34 -12.94
C TYR A 275 -10.95 4.53 -14.41
N ALA A 276 -11.95 4.78 -15.28
CA ALA A 276 -11.89 4.72 -16.75
C ALA A 276 -10.46 4.77 -17.31
N VAL A 277 -9.91 3.60 -17.64
CA VAL A 277 -8.55 3.48 -18.20
C VAL A 277 -8.58 4.02 -19.62
N PRO A 278 -7.76 5.02 -19.98
CA PRO A 278 -7.61 5.39 -21.38
C PRO A 278 -6.96 4.22 -22.13
N ASP A 279 -7.63 3.76 -23.19
CA ASP A 279 -7.16 2.65 -24.02
C ASP A 279 -6.40 3.18 -25.26
N PRO A 280 -5.19 2.70 -25.57
CA PRO A 280 -4.24 1.94 -24.75
C PRO A 280 -3.22 2.84 -24.04
N PHE A 281 -2.92 2.57 -22.76
CA PHE A 281 -1.84 3.24 -22.04
C PHE A 281 -0.52 2.47 -22.22
N PRO A 282 0.54 3.07 -22.80
CA PRO A 282 1.85 2.45 -22.84
C PRO A 282 2.50 2.40 -21.44
N ALA A 283 3.49 1.52 -21.25
CA ALA A 283 4.42 1.62 -20.12
C ALA A 283 4.95 3.06 -19.96
N ILE A 284 5.38 3.42 -18.76
CA ILE A 284 5.97 4.73 -18.55
C ILE A 284 7.29 4.78 -19.35
N PRO A 285 7.52 5.82 -20.18
CA PRO A 285 8.76 5.91 -20.95
C PRO A 285 9.99 5.87 -20.04
N LEU A 286 10.99 5.06 -20.41
CA LEU A 286 12.24 5.02 -19.67
C LEU A 286 13.01 6.32 -19.90
N VAL A 287 13.37 6.99 -18.82
CA VAL A 287 14.28 8.14 -18.84
C VAL A 287 15.67 7.65 -18.46
N ALA A 288 16.67 8.02 -19.24
CA ALA A 288 18.05 7.69 -18.93
C ALA A 288 18.52 8.43 -17.66
N THR A 289 19.22 7.70 -16.77
CA THR A 289 19.99 8.34 -15.70
C THR A 289 21.16 9.13 -16.27
N ARG A 290 21.71 10.04 -15.48
CA ARG A 290 22.97 10.69 -15.85
C ARG A 290 24.09 9.67 -16.05
N PRO A 291 25.01 9.90 -17.00
CA PRO A 291 26.11 8.98 -17.26
C PRO A 291 26.91 8.66 -15.99
N GLY A 292 27.05 7.39 -15.65
CA GLY A 292 27.82 6.94 -14.48
C GLY A 292 27.10 7.03 -13.14
N ALA A 293 25.90 7.64 -13.07
CA ALA A 293 25.20 7.86 -11.81
C ALA A 293 24.53 6.59 -11.27
N VAL A 294 23.99 5.74 -12.15
CA VAL A 294 23.28 4.51 -11.75
C VAL A 294 24.24 3.39 -11.37
N GLU A 295 25.47 3.40 -11.89
CA GLU A 295 26.47 2.37 -11.65
C GLU A 295 26.89 2.29 -10.17
N ALA A 296 26.80 3.40 -9.45
CA ALA A 296 27.00 3.45 -8.00
C ALA A 296 25.93 2.66 -7.22
N LEU A 297 24.75 2.44 -7.82
CA LEU A 297 23.65 1.66 -7.24
C LEU A 297 23.76 0.16 -7.53
N ARG A 298 24.80 -0.30 -8.24
CA ARG A 298 24.99 -1.73 -8.55
C ARG A 298 24.97 -2.66 -7.32
N PRO A 299 25.47 -2.27 -6.13
CA PRO A 299 25.33 -3.10 -4.92
C PRO A 299 23.87 -3.32 -4.48
N LEU A 300 22.94 -2.52 -4.99
CA LEU A 300 21.50 -2.59 -4.69
C LEU A 300 20.71 -3.26 -5.82
N ASP A 301 21.37 -3.90 -6.79
CA ASP A 301 20.71 -4.60 -7.89
C ASP A 301 19.69 -5.63 -7.35
N GLY A 302 18.45 -5.57 -7.87
CA GLY A 302 17.33 -6.37 -7.40
C GLY A 302 16.70 -5.92 -6.07
N ARG A 303 17.29 -4.94 -5.37
CA ARG A 303 16.71 -4.33 -4.16
C ARG A 303 15.98 -3.01 -4.46
N LEU A 304 16.31 -2.33 -5.55
CA LEU A 304 15.73 -1.02 -5.91
C LEU A 304 14.22 -1.11 -6.16
N ASP A 305 13.77 -2.09 -6.92
CA ASP A 305 12.35 -2.28 -7.23
C ASP A 305 11.66 -3.23 -6.23
N THR A 306 11.81 -2.97 -4.92
CA THR A 306 11.15 -3.75 -3.84
C THR A 306 10.26 -2.89 -2.95
N PRO A 307 9.12 -3.39 -2.43
CA PRO A 307 8.22 -2.58 -1.59
C PRO A 307 8.94 -1.86 -0.45
N LEU A 308 9.91 -2.55 0.17
CA LEU A 308 10.78 -2.00 1.22
C LEU A 308 11.57 -0.78 0.74
N ALA A 309 12.17 -0.82 -0.45
CA ALA A 309 12.90 0.33 -1.00
C ALA A 309 11.97 1.52 -1.26
N SER A 310 10.74 1.28 -1.71
CA SER A 310 9.76 2.36 -1.90
C SER A 310 9.32 3.00 -0.60
N ARG A 311 9.12 2.20 0.46
CA ARG A 311 8.85 2.72 1.81
C ARG A 311 10.02 3.55 2.31
N ALA A 312 11.23 3.00 2.25
CA ALA A 312 12.46 3.63 2.71
C ALA A 312 12.70 5.00 2.06
N VAL A 313 12.60 5.08 0.72
CA VAL A 313 12.78 6.33 -0.02
C VAL A 313 11.70 7.36 0.33
N LEU A 314 10.43 6.95 0.45
CA LEU A 314 9.37 7.88 0.83
C LEU A 314 9.58 8.41 2.26
N THR A 315 9.96 7.56 3.21
CA THR A 315 10.23 7.97 4.59
C THR A 315 11.46 8.89 4.68
N ALA A 316 12.53 8.61 3.93
CA ALA A 316 13.70 9.48 3.85
C ALA A 316 13.34 10.87 3.28
N ALA A 317 12.52 10.91 2.23
CA ALA A 317 12.00 12.15 1.66
C ALA A 317 11.12 12.92 2.66
N ALA A 318 10.32 12.22 3.47
CA ALA A 318 9.50 12.82 4.51
C ALA A 318 10.35 13.43 5.63
N ALA A 319 11.41 12.73 6.06
CA ALA A 319 12.27 13.14 7.17
C ALA A 319 13.12 14.37 6.84
N THR A 320 13.51 14.53 5.58
CA THR A 320 14.38 15.63 5.13
C THR A 320 13.69 16.98 5.32
N ASP A 321 14.27 17.82 6.19
CA ASP A 321 13.80 19.14 6.58
C ASP A 321 12.34 19.20 7.08
N SER A 322 11.83 18.09 7.66
CA SER A 322 10.42 17.98 8.05
C SER A 322 9.97 19.11 9.01
N PRO A 323 8.85 19.80 8.73
CA PRO A 323 8.29 20.81 9.62
C PRO A 323 7.52 20.22 10.82
N SER A 324 7.07 18.96 10.74
CA SER A 324 6.33 18.29 11.81
C SER A 324 7.24 17.43 12.69
N SER A 325 6.89 17.39 13.97
CA SER A 325 7.42 16.51 15.00
C SER A 325 6.23 15.96 15.79
N PRO A 326 6.18 14.67 16.17
CA PRO A 326 7.26 13.67 16.10
C PRO A 326 7.41 12.96 14.74
N SER A 327 6.32 12.72 14.01
CA SER A 327 6.36 12.04 12.70
C SER A 327 6.77 12.99 11.57
N PRO A 328 7.58 12.52 10.60
CA PRO A 328 7.99 13.32 9.46
C PRO A 328 6.84 13.58 8.47
N PHE A 329 6.80 14.79 7.89
CA PHE A 329 5.75 15.19 6.97
C PHE A 329 6.12 14.97 5.51
N ILE A 330 5.21 14.36 4.74
CA ILE A 330 5.35 14.21 3.29
C ILE A 330 4.25 14.94 2.53
N SER A 331 4.66 15.59 1.45
CA SER A 331 3.79 16.21 0.45
C SER A 331 4.34 15.94 -0.94
N GLU A 332 3.53 16.16 -1.98
CA GLU A 332 3.99 16.05 -3.37
C GLU A 332 5.18 16.98 -3.65
N PRO A 333 5.13 18.30 -3.36
CA PRO A 333 6.30 19.16 -3.58
C PRO A 333 7.56 18.71 -2.86
N ARG A 334 7.43 18.22 -1.61
CA ARG A 334 8.57 17.71 -0.84
C ARG A 334 9.16 16.45 -1.46
N LEU A 335 8.32 15.48 -1.83
CA LEU A 335 8.78 14.26 -2.48
C LEU A 335 9.51 14.59 -3.80
N LEU A 336 8.92 15.41 -4.64
CA LEU A 336 9.51 15.75 -5.95
C LEU A 336 10.82 16.51 -5.78
N ALA A 337 10.90 17.45 -4.83
CA ALA A 337 12.15 18.14 -4.53
C ALA A 337 13.23 17.18 -4.04
N TRP A 338 12.90 16.19 -3.22
CA TRP A 338 13.86 15.19 -2.77
C TRP A 338 14.33 14.29 -3.93
N LEU A 339 13.41 13.73 -4.72
CA LEU A 339 13.74 12.86 -5.87
C LEU A 339 14.56 13.59 -6.95
N GLU A 340 14.36 14.89 -7.10
CA GLU A 340 15.11 15.74 -8.03
C GLU A 340 16.60 15.88 -7.65
N HIS A 341 16.89 15.88 -6.35
CA HIS A 341 18.24 16.06 -5.82
C HIS A 341 18.88 14.75 -5.35
N ALA A 342 18.12 13.66 -5.30
CA ALA A 342 18.57 12.37 -4.81
C ALA A 342 19.79 11.86 -5.59
N THR A 343 20.82 11.52 -4.85
CA THR A 343 22.07 10.92 -5.33
C THR A 343 22.04 9.41 -5.11
N ALA A 344 23.01 8.69 -5.68
CA ALA A 344 23.10 7.25 -5.45
C ALA A 344 23.27 6.90 -3.96
N HIS A 345 24.02 7.72 -3.21
CA HIS A 345 24.22 7.52 -1.79
C HIS A 345 22.97 7.82 -0.96
N ASP A 346 22.14 8.80 -1.35
CA ASP A 346 20.87 9.05 -0.66
C ASP A 346 19.94 7.83 -0.77
N ILE A 347 19.91 7.19 -1.95
CA ILE A 347 19.12 5.97 -2.16
C ILE A 347 19.67 4.79 -1.37
N ALA A 348 20.99 4.58 -1.39
CA ALA A 348 21.62 3.53 -0.61
C ALA A 348 21.37 3.71 0.89
N ALA A 349 21.61 4.93 1.40
CA ALA A 349 21.39 5.28 2.80
C ALA A 349 19.93 5.08 3.22
N ALA A 350 18.97 5.54 2.40
CA ALA A 350 17.55 5.30 2.67
C ALA A 350 17.23 3.79 2.77
N ILE A 351 17.69 2.99 1.80
CA ILE A 351 17.39 1.56 1.73
C ILE A 351 18.09 0.76 2.85
N ASP A 352 19.29 1.16 3.24
CA ASP A 352 20.07 0.50 4.29
C ASP A 352 19.72 1.02 5.71
N GLY A 353 18.96 2.12 5.81
CA GLY A 353 18.56 2.73 7.08
C GLY A 353 19.64 3.63 7.71
N ASP A 354 20.56 4.14 6.89
CA ASP A 354 21.70 4.95 7.30
C ASP A 354 21.50 6.45 6.97
N ALA A 355 22.35 7.30 7.54
CA ALA A 355 22.45 8.69 7.11
C ALA A 355 23.33 8.81 5.85
N PRO A 356 22.97 9.64 4.86
CA PRO A 356 23.79 9.80 3.67
C PRO A 356 25.15 10.42 4.04
N PRO A 357 26.25 9.94 3.44
CA PRO A 357 27.57 10.51 3.67
C PRO A 357 27.65 11.97 3.24
N ALA A 358 28.42 12.77 3.98
CA ALA A 358 28.64 14.16 3.63
C ALA A 358 29.48 14.29 2.35
N GLY A 359 28.90 14.86 1.29
CA GLY A 359 29.59 15.09 0.02
C GLY A 359 28.66 15.72 -1.01
N VAL A 360 29.24 16.39 -2.01
CA VAL A 360 28.48 16.88 -3.16
C VAL A 360 28.58 15.83 -4.26
N GLU A 361 27.52 15.05 -4.41
CA GLU A 361 27.38 14.15 -5.54
C GLU A 361 26.39 14.67 -6.57
N GLN A 362 26.45 14.08 -7.76
CA GLN A 362 25.53 14.42 -8.82
C GLN A 362 24.18 13.71 -8.61
N PRO A 363 23.06 14.42 -8.77
CA PRO A 363 21.73 13.81 -8.83
C PRO A 363 21.66 12.71 -9.90
N LEU A 364 20.81 11.71 -9.66
CA LEU A 364 20.65 10.55 -10.55
C LEU A 364 20.05 10.90 -11.92
N PHE A 365 19.18 11.90 -11.97
CA PHE A 365 18.51 12.37 -13.19
C PHE A 365 18.78 13.86 -13.46
N ASP A 366 18.45 14.30 -14.67
CA ASP A 366 18.43 15.72 -15.00
C ASP A 366 17.24 16.44 -14.35
N PRO A 367 17.31 17.78 -14.18
CA PRO A 367 16.24 18.52 -13.57
C PRO A 367 14.94 18.43 -14.38
N GLY A 368 13.81 18.28 -13.69
CA GLY A 368 12.46 18.20 -14.20
C GLY A 368 11.95 16.76 -14.34
N ILE A 369 12.82 15.76 -14.20
CA ILE A 369 12.44 14.36 -14.40
C ILE A 369 11.50 13.87 -13.31
N ALA A 370 11.70 14.24 -12.03
CA ALA A 370 10.77 13.85 -10.97
C ALA A 370 9.35 14.39 -11.22
N VAL A 371 9.24 15.65 -11.63
CA VAL A 371 7.96 16.30 -11.99
C VAL A 371 7.31 15.63 -13.20
N GLN A 372 8.11 15.26 -14.20
CA GLN A 372 7.64 14.57 -15.39
C GLN A 372 7.09 13.17 -15.07
N ILE A 373 7.81 12.41 -14.23
CA ILE A 373 7.36 11.09 -13.74
C ILE A 373 6.03 11.23 -12.99
N ASN A 374 5.93 12.20 -12.07
CA ASN A 374 4.68 12.45 -11.36
C ASN A 374 3.52 12.76 -12.32
N ARG A 375 3.75 13.58 -13.34
CA ARG A 375 2.72 13.87 -14.36
C ARG A 375 2.26 12.61 -15.09
N TRP A 376 3.19 11.75 -15.51
CA TRP A 376 2.85 10.50 -16.18
C TRP A 376 2.08 9.55 -15.27
N VAL A 377 2.55 9.36 -14.03
CA VAL A 377 1.89 8.52 -13.05
C VAL A 377 0.49 9.07 -12.75
N ARG A 378 0.34 10.35 -12.37
CA ARG A 378 -0.97 10.93 -12.03
C ARG A 378 -1.96 10.95 -13.20
N GLY A 379 -1.48 11.05 -14.44
CA GLY A 379 -2.33 11.01 -15.63
C GLY A 379 -2.82 9.61 -16.01
N ALA A 380 -2.19 8.56 -15.49
CA ALA A 380 -2.37 7.18 -15.94
C ALA A 380 -2.63 6.16 -14.83
N MET A 381 -2.39 6.53 -13.57
CA MET A 381 -2.41 5.64 -12.41
C MET A 381 -3.79 5.00 -12.28
N ALA A 382 -3.81 3.67 -12.39
CA ALA A 382 -5.02 2.92 -12.12
C ALA A 382 -5.32 2.91 -10.62
N ILE A 383 -6.59 3.10 -10.29
CA ILE A 383 -7.12 2.93 -8.93
C ILE A 383 -8.08 1.75 -9.00
N TRP A 384 -7.82 0.71 -8.20
CA TRP A 384 -8.74 -0.41 -8.00
C TRP A 384 -9.37 -0.31 -6.62
N GLU A 385 -10.66 -0.58 -6.53
CA GLU A 385 -11.43 -0.39 -5.29
C GLU A 385 -12.07 -1.70 -4.85
N TRP A 386 -11.93 -2.10 -3.60
CA TRP A 386 -12.65 -3.23 -3.03
C TRP A 386 -13.61 -2.74 -1.95
N GLU A 387 -14.90 -2.94 -2.21
CA GLU A 387 -15.97 -2.70 -1.24
C GLU A 387 -16.05 -3.86 -0.25
N ILE A 388 -16.04 -3.53 1.05
CA ILE A 388 -16.44 -4.45 2.13
C ILE A 388 -17.97 -4.44 2.20
N PRO A 389 -18.65 -5.56 1.93
CA PRO A 389 -20.11 -5.61 2.00
C PRO A 389 -20.58 -5.31 3.43
N SER A 390 -21.15 -4.12 3.67
CA SER A 390 -21.64 -3.78 5.01
C SER A 390 -22.83 -4.66 5.40
N ALA A 391 -22.95 -4.98 6.69
CA ALA A 391 -24.06 -5.78 7.27
C ALA A 391 -25.47 -5.18 7.04
N ARG A 392 -25.58 -3.98 6.46
CA ARG A 392 -26.86 -3.36 6.05
C ARG A 392 -27.36 -3.77 4.66
N GLY A 393 -26.70 -4.71 3.98
CA GLY A 393 -27.34 -5.54 2.96
C GLY A 393 -28.08 -4.77 1.85
N ARG A 394 -27.52 -3.65 1.40
CA ARG A 394 -27.93 -3.02 0.14
C ARG A 394 -26.69 -2.58 -0.60
N MET A 395 -26.26 -3.39 -1.57
CA MET A 395 -25.81 -2.80 -2.83
C MET A 395 -26.91 -1.80 -3.23
N ARG A 396 -26.70 -0.49 -3.06
CA ARG A 396 -27.62 0.54 -3.54
C ARG A 396 -27.49 0.61 -5.06
N HIS A 397 -27.99 -0.43 -5.74
CA HIS A 397 -28.16 -0.44 -7.19
C HIS A 397 -29.43 0.31 -7.64
N ASP A 398 -30.28 0.78 -6.71
CA ASP A 398 -31.62 1.32 -7.03
C ASP A 398 -31.73 2.85 -7.09
N LEU A 399 -30.63 3.61 -7.17
CA LEU A 399 -30.69 5.09 -7.27
C LEU A 399 -30.01 5.68 -8.52
N ILE A 400 -29.61 4.84 -9.49
CA ILE A 400 -29.16 5.30 -10.82
C ILE A 400 -30.14 4.81 -11.90
N THR A 401 -31.44 4.91 -11.63
CA THR A 401 -32.47 4.92 -12.67
C THR A 401 -33.59 5.87 -12.26
N ASP A 402 -33.29 7.17 -12.23
CA ASP A 402 -34.31 8.20 -12.42
C ASP A 402 -33.66 9.36 -13.18
N ARG A 403 -33.67 9.24 -14.51
CA ARG A 403 -33.63 10.43 -15.36
C ARG A 403 -35.01 11.06 -15.30
N PRO A 404 -35.17 12.34 -14.93
CA PRO A 404 -36.38 13.05 -15.28
C PRO A 404 -36.41 13.23 -16.80
N THR A 405 -37.55 12.89 -17.39
CA THR A 405 -37.97 13.27 -18.74
C THR A 405 -37.96 14.77 -18.95
#